data_AF-A0A3M7MIL2-F1
#
_entry.id   AF-A0A3M7MIL2-F1
#
_cell.length_a   1.000
_cell.length_b   1.000
_cell.length_c   1.000
_cell.angle_alpha   90.00
_cell.angle_beta   90.00
_cell.angle_gamma   90.00
#
_symmetry.space_group_name_H-M   'P 1'
#
loop_
_entity.id
_entity.type
_entity.pdbx_description
1 polymer ?
#
loop_
_entity_poly.entity_id
_entity_poly.type
_entity_poly.pdbx_seq_one_letter_code
_entity_poly.pdbx_strand_id
1 'polypeptide(L)'
;MSSNDKRTSATWHLWSLDPVVTELQLCPAVRAAEMAELMIPKQIGFLDFNTGSAARRFQKSYNLFGSQRLDSPLLQRSDPPLPLTARSLKFLLQEKQSLSDGAQFYPPLIGDSRTAKQDLIKHLGTCHYRTYASTLTFLSSAMDPHIKPYIGTRKLNSTSSQGSVAIMTSIMHCGALIPLETSALPSTSEIHLLSGIRIYLIYPPMPNNMVLLQAYCQGVGKGVDHAKICSVMQEGITILQKPGQVVTIPPHCPAVIFAVETNAAVTLRNNCKGELPQRLEYLDLLVSQIAAVQRVMGHPEATDGVIEYKIMQFYKDLSAFLGAVEDVLADEKLILALGRAWKRNGAKFRKVLEQHMSEGVTERIVANVPKWWRKAVTVRNLKECPVCEEGIGDDADMFLKHFWCEHWARFD
;
A
#
# COMPACT_ATOMS: atom_id res chain seq x y z
N MET A 1 -2.28 -22.49 42.46
CA MET A 1 -3.52 -22.43 41.65
C MET A 1 -3.48 -23.53 40.61
N SER A 2 -4.53 -24.35 40.51
CA SER A 2 -4.55 -25.52 39.63
C SER A 2 -4.75 -25.13 38.16
N SER A 3 -4.37 -25.98 37.22
CA SER A 3 -4.59 -25.78 35.77
C SER A 3 -6.05 -25.67 35.38
N ASN A 4 -6.96 -26.21 36.19
CA ASN A 4 -8.40 -26.15 35.96
C ASN A 4 -9.00 -24.78 36.32
N ASP A 5 -8.42 -24.05 37.28
CA ASP A 5 -8.88 -22.72 37.67
C ASP A 5 -8.55 -21.63 36.63
N LYS A 6 -7.67 -21.93 35.65
CA LYS A 6 -7.27 -21.01 34.57
C LYS A 6 -8.24 -21.00 33.39
N ARG A 7 -8.98 -22.09 33.13
CA ARG A 7 -9.90 -22.22 31.98
C ARG A 7 -11.23 -21.50 32.16
N THR A 8 -11.61 -21.21 33.39
CA THR A 8 -12.90 -20.61 33.75
C THR A 8 -12.85 -19.08 33.89
N SER A 9 -11.66 -18.47 33.73
CA SER A 9 -11.51 -17.01 33.72
C SER A 9 -12.12 -16.40 32.46
N ALA A 10 -12.90 -15.33 32.61
CA ALA A 10 -13.48 -14.54 31.52
C ALA A 10 -12.43 -13.89 30.59
N THR A 11 -11.14 -14.02 30.88
CA THR A 11 -10.01 -13.51 30.09
C THR A 11 -9.06 -14.59 29.59
N TRP A 12 -9.35 -15.89 29.75
CA TRP A 12 -8.44 -16.98 29.37
C TRP A 12 -8.09 -17.02 27.86
N HIS A 13 -9.02 -16.53 27.03
CA HIS A 13 -8.87 -16.40 25.59
C HIS A 13 -8.12 -15.13 25.19
N LEU A 14 -7.90 -14.21 26.14
CA LEU A 14 -6.89 -13.19 26.03
C LEU A 14 -5.55 -13.81 26.45
N TRP A 15 -4.79 -14.29 25.47
CA TRP A 15 -3.42 -13.78 25.39
C TRP A 15 -2.40 -14.18 26.48
N SER A 16 -2.34 -15.44 26.94
CA SER A 16 -1.27 -15.85 27.87
C SER A 16 0.09 -16.02 27.17
N LEU A 17 0.60 -14.94 26.55
CA LEU A 17 1.92 -14.70 25.92
C LEU A 17 1.98 -14.69 24.38
N ASP A 18 0.98 -14.12 23.68
CA ASP A 18 1.28 -13.63 22.32
C ASP A 18 2.26 -12.44 22.45
N PRO A 19 3.39 -12.42 21.74
CA PRO A 19 4.32 -11.30 21.76
C PRO A 19 3.64 -9.95 21.47
N VAL A 20 2.67 -9.90 20.56
CA VAL A 20 1.96 -8.65 20.19
C VAL A 20 1.22 -8.06 21.37
N VAL A 21 0.50 -8.92 22.08
CA VAL A 21 -0.29 -8.59 23.26
C VAL A 21 0.58 -7.97 24.33
N THR A 22 1.69 -8.66 24.60
CA THR A 22 2.58 -8.29 25.68
C THR A 22 3.07 -6.87 25.45
N GLU A 23 3.45 -6.57 24.21
CA GLU A 23 3.90 -5.24 23.80
C GLU A 23 2.76 -4.21 23.90
N LEU A 24 1.51 -4.56 23.55
CA LEU A 24 0.35 -3.67 23.73
C LEU A 24 0.05 -3.36 25.20
N GLN A 25 0.15 -4.33 26.10
CA GLN A 25 -0.08 -4.13 27.53
C GLN A 25 1.02 -3.28 28.18
N LEU A 26 2.24 -3.35 27.65
CA LEU A 26 3.37 -2.51 28.08
C LEU A 26 3.31 -1.11 27.47
N CYS A 27 2.51 -0.91 26.42
CA CYS A 27 2.37 0.37 25.75
C CYS A 27 1.62 1.38 26.64
N PRO A 28 2.21 2.55 26.95
CA PRO A 28 1.55 3.55 27.77
C PRO A 28 0.50 4.39 27.01
N ALA A 29 0.23 4.09 25.75
CA ALA A 29 -0.71 4.85 24.94
C ALA A 29 -2.15 4.37 25.15
N VAL A 30 -3.10 5.31 25.29
CA VAL A 30 -4.53 5.01 25.52
C VAL A 30 -5.11 4.09 24.44
N ARG A 31 -4.73 4.31 23.18
CA ARG A 31 -5.18 3.49 22.03
C ARG A 31 -4.69 2.04 22.05
N ALA A 32 -3.72 1.69 22.90
CA ALA A 32 -3.23 0.32 22.95
C ALA A 32 -4.32 -0.68 23.38
N ALA A 33 -5.25 -0.26 24.25
CA ALA A 33 -6.40 -1.07 24.66
C ALA A 33 -7.38 -1.31 23.50
N GLU A 34 -7.70 -0.28 22.72
CA GLU A 34 -8.53 -0.42 21.51
C GLU A 34 -7.87 -1.37 20.49
N MET A 35 -6.56 -1.22 20.28
CA MET A 35 -5.79 -2.11 19.41
C MET A 35 -5.79 -3.56 19.90
N ALA A 36 -5.78 -3.77 21.22
CA ALA A 36 -5.87 -5.08 21.82
C ALA A 36 -7.21 -5.76 21.54
N GLU A 37 -8.31 -5.01 21.64
CA GLU A 37 -9.66 -5.51 21.33
C GLU A 37 -9.82 -5.93 19.85
N LEU A 38 -9.09 -5.29 18.93
CA LEU A 38 -9.12 -5.68 17.51
C LEU A 38 -8.46 -7.04 17.24
N MET A 39 -7.57 -7.51 18.11
CA MET A 39 -6.82 -8.75 17.91
C MET A 39 -7.53 -9.98 18.48
N ILE A 40 -8.84 -9.92 18.66
CA ILE A 40 -9.62 -11.07 19.15
C ILE A 40 -9.59 -12.19 18.08
N PRO A 41 -9.16 -13.43 18.43
CA PRO A 41 -8.77 -14.50 17.49
C PRO A 41 -9.82 -14.99 16.47
N LYS A 42 -11.07 -14.54 16.54
CA LYS A 42 -12.14 -15.05 15.65
C LYS A 42 -12.05 -14.52 14.22
N GLN A 43 -11.37 -13.39 13.98
CA GLN A 43 -11.34 -12.72 12.67
C GLN A 43 -9.93 -12.34 12.18
N ILE A 44 -8.97 -12.24 13.11
CA ILE A 44 -7.56 -11.92 12.82
C ILE A 44 -6.68 -13.05 13.36
N GLY A 45 -5.86 -13.63 12.49
CA GLY A 45 -4.85 -14.62 12.87
C GLY A 45 -3.52 -13.96 13.20
N PHE A 46 -2.78 -14.47 14.18
CA PHE A 46 -1.39 -14.02 14.36
C PHE A 46 -0.48 -14.71 13.33
N LEU A 47 0.36 -13.93 12.64
CA LEU A 47 1.42 -14.49 11.80
C LEU A 47 2.60 -14.85 12.70
N ASP A 48 2.51 -16.00 13.38
CA ASP A 48 3.69 -16.58 14.01
C ASP A 48 4.58 -17.27 12.94
N PHE A 49 5.89 -17.21 13.17
CA PHE A 49 6.85 -17.94 12.36
C PHE A 49 6.70 -19.47 12.45
N ASN A 50 5.93 -19.95 13.45
CA ASN A 50 5.96 -21.34 13.89
C ASN A 50 4.81 -22.21 13.36
N THR A 51 3.67 -21.64 12.98
CA THR A 51 2.49 -22.44 12.57
C THR A 51 2.10 -22.30 11.10
N GLY A 52 2.52 -21.22 10.42
CA GLY A 52 2.30 -21.01 8.97
C GLY A 52 0.85 -21.15 8.48
N SER A 53 -0.12 -21.32 9.38
CA SER A 53 -1.50 -21.66 9.06
C SER A 53 -2.29 -20.40 8.73
N ALA A 54 -2.08 -19.32 9.50
CA ALA A 54 -2.56 -17.98 9.21
C ALA A 54 -1.98 -17.47 7.87
N ALA A 55 -0.66 -17.63 7.66
CA ALA A 55 0.00 -17.27 6.41
C ALA A 55 -0.59 -18.00 5.20
N ARG A 56 -0.85 -19.32 5.31
CA ARG A 56 -1.47 -20.13 4.25
C ARG A 56 -2.92 -19.74 4.00
N ARG A 57 -3.72 -19.47 5.04
CA ARG A 57 -5.10 -18.99 4.90
C ARG A 57 -5.13 -17.63 4.21
N PHE A 58 -4.31 -16.69 4.65
CA PHE A 58 -4.13 -15.40 4.01
C PHE A 58 -3.74 -15.58 2.54
N GLN A 59 -2.73 -16.42 2.25
CA GLN A 59 -2.28 -16.64 0.87
C GLN A 59 -3.38 -17.22 -0.01
N LYS A 60 -4.17 -18.16 0.53
CA LYS A 60 -5.32 -18.73 -0.18
C LYS A 60 -6.33 -17.64 -0.50
N SER A 61 -6.71 -16.83 0.48
CA SER A 61 -7.65 -15.71 0.31
C SER A 61 -7.13 -14.65 -0.66
N TYR A 62 -5.83 -14.34 -0.61
CA TYR A 62 -5.16 -13.39 -1.49
C TYR A 62 -5.06 -13.93 -2.92
N ASN A 63 -4.71 -15.20 -3.12
CA ASN A 63 -4.59 -15.80 -4.45
C ASN A 63 -5.94 -16.07 -5.13
N LEU A 64 -7.04 -16.12 -4.38
CA LEU A 64 -8.39 -16.10 -4.98
C LEU A 64 -8.69 -14.79 -5.70
N PHE A 65 -7.92 -13.74 -5.45
CA PHE A 65 -8.14 -12.39 -5.94
C PHE A 65 -7.25 -11.99 -7.14
N GLY A 66 -6.24 -12.80 -7.49
CA GLY A 66 -5.24 -12.43 -8.50
C GLY A 66 -4.97 -13.51 -9.57
N SER A 67 -4.61 -13.06 -10.78
CA SER A 67 -4.14 -13.94 -11.87
C SER A 67 -2.69 -14.42 -11.68
N GLN A 68 -1.95 -13.84 -10.72
CA GLN A 68 -0.61 -14.25 -10.34
C GLN A 68 -0.60 -14.71 -8.87
N ARG A 69 0.13 -15.79 -8.59
CA ARG A 69 0.41 -16.22 -7.21
C ARG A 69 1.33 -15.19 -6.59
N LEU A 70 0.80 -14.39 -5.66
CA LEU A 70 1.59 -13.46 -4.88
C LEU A 70 1.82 -14.04 -3.49
N ASP A 71 2.93 -13.63 -2.88
CA ASP A 71 3.34 -14.10 -1.58
C ASP A 71 2.53 -13.41 -0.48
N SER A 72 2.27 -14.14 0.61
CA SER A 72 1.70 -13.56 1.82
C SER A 72 2.61 -12.49 2.41
N PRO A 73 2.09 -11.58 3.24
CA PRO A 73 2.92 -10.66 3.99
C PRO A 73 4.00 -11.43 4.75
N LEU A 74 5.21 -10.89 4.70
CA LEU A 74 6.41 -11.55 5.19
C LEU A 74 7.08 -10.66 6.23
N LEU A 75 7.42 -11.25 7.37
CA LEU A 75 8.35 -10.66 8.32
C LEU A 75 9.68 -11.41 8.21
N GLN A 76 10.79 -10.71 8.02
CA GLN A 76 12.11 -11.32 7.95
C GLN A 76 13.17 -10.41 8.55
N ARG A 77 14.36 -10.96 8.83
CA ARG A 77 15.52 -10.11 9.13
C ARG A 77 15.98 -9.44 7.84
N SER A 78 16.44 -8.20 7.94
CA SER A 78 17.04 -7.53 6.79
C SER A 78 18.35 -8.23 6.44
N ASP A 79 18.45 -8.77 5.22
CA ASP A 79 19.68 -9.38 4.69
C ASP A 79 19.99 -8.82 3.29
N PRO A 80 21.10 -8.06 3.11
CA PRO A 80 21.96 -7.57 4.17
C PRO A 80 21.21 -6.60 5.12
N PRO A 81 21.65 -6.43 6.38
CA PRO A 81 21.09 -5.44 7.27
C PRO A 81 21.33 -4.04 6.71
N LEU A 82 20.33 -3.15 6.74
CA LEU A 82 20.53 -1.74 6.41
C LEU A 82 21.57 -1.14 7.36
N PRO A 83 22.52 -0.32 6.88
CA PRO A 83 23.58 0.27 7.70
C PRO A 83 23.05 1.55 8.35
N LEU A 84 21.79 1.53 8.77
CA LEU A 84 21.04 2.65 9.30
C LEU A 84 20.47 2.24 10.65
N THR A 85 20.81 3.02 11.67
CA THR A 85 20.21 2.92 13.01
C THR A 85 19.43 4.19 13.30
N ALA A 86 18.59 4.20 14.33
CA ALA A 86 17.97 5.46 14.78
C ALA A 86 18.99 6.54 15.15
N ARG A 87 20.14 6.15 15.71
CA ARG A 87 21.22 7.10 16.02
C ARG A 87 21.81 7.70 14.74
N SER A 88 22.08 6.87 13.74
CA SER A 88 22.56 7.31 12.42
C SER A 88 21.53 8.22 11.74
N LEU A 89 20.25 7.86 11.79
CA LEU A 89 19.17 8.69 11.25
C LEU A 89 19.08 10.04 11.95
N LYS A 90 19.09 10.06 13.28
CA LYS A 90 19.07 11.30 14.07
C LYS A 90 20.23 12.21 13.68
N PHE A 91 21.43 11.66 13.58
CA PHE A 91 22.62 12.39 13.14
C PHE A 91 22.46 12.97 11.72
N LEU A 92 22.02 12.14 10.76
CA LEU A 92 21.79 12.57 9.37
C LEU A 92 20.73 13.68 9.25
N LEU A 93 19.67 13.63 10.06
CA LEU A 93 18.61 14.63 10.06
C LEU A 93 19.04 15.95 10.70
N GLN A 94 19.84 15.88 11.79
CA GLN A 94 20.30 17.06 12.52
C GLN A 94 21.45 17.79 11.82
N GLU A 95 22.49 17.08 11.36
CA GLU A 95 23.66 17.72 10.76
C GLU A 95 23.42 18.22 9.34
N LYS A 96 22.74 17.41 8.51
CA LYS A 96 22.57 17.73 7.09
C LYS A 96 21.33 18.59 6.82
N GLN A 97 20.60 19.01 7.86
CA GLN A 97 19.29 19.67 7.77
C GLN A 97 18.38 18.98 6.74
N SER A 98 18.40 17.65 6.73
CA SER A 98 17.93 16.85 5.60
C SER A 98 16.43 16.51 5.65
N LEU A 99 15.69 17.18 6.53
CA LEU A 99 14.24 17.24 6.39
C LEU A 99 13.91 18.19 5.26
N SER A 100 13.43 17.63 4.17
CA SER A 100 12.87 18.42 3.08
C SER A 100 11.65 19.21 3.55
N ASP A 101 11.35 20.32 2.85
CA ASP A 101 10.12 21.09 3.02
C ASP A 101 8.85 20.21 2.83
N GLY A 102 8.99 19.02 2.24
CA GLY A 102 7.93 18.03 2.07
C GLY A 102 7.66 17.14 3.29
N ALA A 103 8.26 17.40 4.46
CA ALA A 103 7.99 16.62 5.67
C ALA A 103 6.61 16.95 6.26
N GLN A 104 5.73 15.95 6.32
CA GLN A 104 4.32 16.10 6.70
C GLN A 104 3.93 15.16 7.85
N PHE A 105 3.13 15.68 8.77
CA PHE A 105 2.52 14.88 9.84
C PHE A 105 1.19 14.31 9.41
N TYR A 106 0.94 13.05 9.80
CA TYR A 106 -0.36 12.41 9.71
C TYR A 106 -0.82 11.93 11.10
N PRO A 107 -2.01 12.32 11.59
CA PRO A 107 -2.77 13.48 11.12
C PRO A 107 -1.95 14.79 11.29
N PRO A 108 -2.38 15.91 10.68
CA PRO A 108 -1.72 17.19 10.86
C PRO A 108 -1.64 17.58 12.33
N LEU A 109 -0.55 18.24 12.72
CA LEU A 109 -0.40 18.78 14.06
C LEU A 109 -1.14 20.11 14.18
N ILE A 110 -1.74 20.33 15.36
CA ILE A 110 -2.24 21.64 15.77
C ILE A 110 -1.07 22.37 16.45
N GLY A 111 -0.49 23.37 15.79
CA GLY A 111 0.60 24.19 16.35
C GLY A 111 1.86 24.24 15.49
N ASP A 112 3.00 24.61 16.10
CA ASP A 112 4.28 24.78 15.38
C ASP A 112 4.90 23.44 14.97
N SER A 113 4.73 23.11 13.68
CA SER A 113 5.29 21.91 13.08
C SER A 113 6.83 21.85 13.10
N ARG A 114 7.52 23.00 13.13
CA ARG A 114 9.00 23.03 13.12
C ARG A 114 9.54 22.52 14.45
N THR A 115 9.03 23.05 15.55
CA THR A 115 9.40 22.61 16.91
C THR A 115 9.05 21.14 17.11
N ALA A 116 7.87 20.70 16.69
CA ALA A 116 7.46 19.29 16.80
C ALA A 116 8.34 18.33 15.99
N LYS A 117 8.81 18.72 14.79
CA LYS A 117 9.79 17.95 14.00
C LYS A 117 11.10 17.79 14.76
N GLN A 118 11.67 18.90 15.27
CA GLN A 118 12.94 18.89 15.99
C GLN A 118 12.86 18.06 17.28
N ASP A 119 11.76 18.20 18.02
CA ASP A 119 11.51 17.45 19.24
C ASP A 119 11.40 15.95 18.97
N LEU A 120 10.66 15.55 17.94
CA LEU A 120 10.54 14.14 17.58
C LEU A 120 11.90 13.54 17.20
N ILE A 121 12.72 14.28 16.44
CA ILE A 121 14.08 13.84 16.07
C ILE A 121 14.98 13.76 17.31
N LYS A 122 14.88 14.71 18.23
CA LYS A 122 15.64 14.71 19.48
C LYS A 122 15.33 13.46 20.32
N HIS A 123 14.08 13.01 20.31
CA HIS A 123 13.62 11.84 21.07
C HIS A 123 13.61 10.53 20.25
N LEU A 124 14.23 10.50 19.07
CA LEU A 124 14.53 9.24 18.39
C LEU A 124 15.40 8.35 19.28
N GLY A 125 14.88 7.18 19.65
CA GLY A 125 15.49 6.25 20.61
C GLY A 125 14.89 6.31 22.02
N THR A 126 13.98 7.26 22.30
CA THR A 126 13.18 7.26 23.53
C THR A 126 11.91 6.44 23.29
N CYS A 127 11.82 5.24 23.89
CA CYS A 127 10.75 4.26 23.62
C CYS A 127 9.33 4.83 23.77
N HIS A 128 9.06 5.65 24.79
CA HIS A 128 7.70 6.08 25.13
C HIS A 128 7.46 7.59 24.95
N TYR A 129 8.11 8.20 23.96
CA TYR A 129 7.85 9.60 23.60
C TYR A 129 6.49 9.73 22.89
N ARG A 130 5.54 10.37 23.57
CA ARG A 130 4.10 10.38 23.21
C ARG A 130 3.46 11.76 23.18
N THR A 131 4.27 12.82 22.97
CA THR A 131 3.78 14.22 22.98
C THR A 131 2.67 14.45 21.96
N TYR A 132 2.78 13.80 20.79
CA TYR A 132 1.77 13.84 19.75
C TYR A 132 1.40 12.42 19.34
N ALA A 133 0.12 12.17 19.01
CA ALA A 133 -0.31 10.88 18.46
C ALA A 133 -0.23 10.86 16.92
N SER A 134 0.93 11.23 16.37
CA SER A 134 1.12 11.45 14.93
C SER A 134 2.36 10.76 14.36
N THR A 135 2.36 10.63 13.04
CA THR A 135 3.46 10.09 12.24
C THR A 135 4.03 11.18 11.36
N LEU A 136 5.34 11.44 11.45
CA LEU A 136 6.06 12.29 10.51
C LEU A 136 6.52 11.44 9.32
N THR A 137 6.16 11.82 8.11
CA THR A 137 6.63 11.20 6.86
C THR A 137 7.38 12.20 6.01
N PHE A 138 8.47 11.78 5.37
CA PHE A 138 9.30 12.66 4.56
C PHE A 138 10.18 11.90 3.57
N LEU A 139 10.59 12.61 2.53
CA LEU A 139 11.67 12.20 1.62
C LEU A 139 12.97 12.86 2.11
N SER A 140 14.06 12.10 2.15
CA SER A 140 15.37 12.63 2.54
C SER A 140 16.45 12.10 1.61
N SER A 141 17.03 13.01 0.82
CA SER A 141 18.17 12.71 -0.05
C SER A 141 19.41 12.29 0.74
N ALA A 142 19.50 12.64 2.02
CA ALA A 142 20.57 12.17 2.90
C ALA A 142 20.51 10.66 3.17
N MET A 143 19.34 10.05 2.99
CA MET A 143 19.13 8.62 3.18
C MET A 143 19.44 7.82 1.90
N ASP A 144 19.36 8.45 0.73
CA ASP A 144 19.55 7.81 -0.58
C ASP A 144 20.86 7.00 -0.68
N PRO A 145 22.04 7.49 -0.27
CA PRO A 145 23.29 6.74 -0.39
C PRO A 145 23.29 5.45 0.42
N HIS A 146 22.49 5.39 1.49
CA HIS A 146 22.40 4.23 2.37
C HIS A 146 21.34 3.23 1.91
N ILE A 147 20.38 3.65 1.10
CA ILE A 147 19.23 2.83 0.69
C ILE A 147 19.39 2.35 -0.76
N LYS A 148 19.87 3.19 -1.69
CA LYS A 148 20.01 2.85 -3.11
C LYS A 148 20.86 1.60 -3.38
N PRO A 149 21.98 1.34 -2.66
CA PRO A 149 22.74 0.10 -2.84
C PRO A 149 21.91 -1.16 -2.59
N TYR A 150 20.98 -1.12 -1.63
CA TYR A 150 20.09 -2.25 -1.30
C TYR A 150 19.02 -2.49 -2.36
N ILE A 151 18.54 -1.41 -2.99
CA ILE A 151 17.61 -1.52 -4.12
C ILE A 151 18.33 -2.16 -5.33
N GLY A 152 19.58 -1.76 -5.58
CA GLY A 152 20.39 -2.28 -6.69
C GLY A 152 20.67 -3.78 -6.57
N THR A 153 21.03 -4.27 -5.39
CA THR A 153 21.29 -5.71 -5.15
C THR A 153 20.04 -6.57 -5.27
N ARG A 154 18.86 -6.07 -4.83
CA ARG A 154 17.59 -6.79 -5.01
C ARG A 154 17.13 -6.85 -6.45
N LYS A 155 17.31 -5.77 -7.22
CA LYS A 155 16.95 -5.74 -8.66
C LYS A 155 17.70 -6.79 -9.47
N LEU A 156 18.91 -7.19 -9.05
CA LEU A 156 19.65 -8.30 -9.68
C LEU A 156 19.01 -9.67 -9.43
N ASN A 157 18.30 -9.83 -8.31
CA ASN A 157 17.76 -11.11 -7.85
C ASN A 157 16.26 -11.29 -8.15
N SER A 158 15.54 -10.23 -8.50
CA SER A 158 14.12 -10.27 -8.84
C SER A 158 13.91 -10.33 -10.35
N THR A 159 13.22 -11.37 -10.84
CA THR A 159 12.74 -11.46 -12.23
C THR A 159 11.59 -10.48 -12.55
N SER A 160 11.08 -9.75 -11.55
CA SER A 160 10.01 -8.77 -11.73
C SER A 160 10.54 -7.49 -12.39
N SER A 161 10.11 -7.28 -13.63
CA SER A 161 10.51 -6.18 -14.50
C SER A 161 10.29 -4.78 -13.89
N GLN A 162 11.29 -3.93 -14.13
CA GLN A 162 11.44 -2.49 -13.84
C GLN A 162 10.17 -1.72 -13.42
N GLY A 163 10.00 -1.53 -12.11
CA GLY A 163 9.12 -0.51 -11.52
C GLY A 163 9.91 0.66 -10.91
N SER A 164 9.28 1.84 -10.84
CA SER A 164 9.83 2.96 -10.07
C SER A 164 9.75 2.64 -8.58
N VAL A 165 10.89 2.74 -7.87
CA VAL A 165 10.95 2.54 -6.42
C VAL A 165 10.89 3.89 -5.73
N ALA A 166 9.84 4.13 -4.95
CA ALA A 166 9.74 5.30 -4.09
C ALA A 166 10.29 4.97 -2.70
N ILE A 167 11.17 5.83 -2.19
CA ILE A 167 11.78 5.69 -0.87
C ILE A 167 11.14 6.74 0.05
N MET A 168 10.54 6.31 1.15
CA MET A 168 9.94 7.21 2.15
C MET A 168 10.49 6.88 3.54
N THR A 169 10.83 7.91 4.32
CA THR A 169 11.18 7.74 5.73
C THR A 169 10.00 8.15 6.60
N SER A 170 9.81 7.46 7.71
CA SER A 170 8.77 7.76 8.70
C SER A 170 9.31 7.70 10.12
N ILE A 171 8.81 8.59 10.98
CA ILE A 171 9.02 8.57 12.42
C ILE A 171 7.65 8.62 13.09
N MET A 172 7.33 7.62 13.91
CA MET A 172 6.06 7.54 14.64
C MET A 172 6.30 7.78 16.12
N HIS A 173 5.43 8.56 16.75
CA HIS A 173 5.36 8.62 18.20
C HIS A 173 4.81 7.32 18.79
N CYS A 174 5.13 7.04 20.05
CA CYS A 174 4.45 6.00 20.82
C CYS A 174 2.93 6.28 20.84
N GLY A 175 2.12 5.29 20.45
CA GLY A 175 0.67 5.39 20.35
C GLY A 175 0.14 5.93 19.01
N ALA A 176 1.02 6.33 18.08
CA ALA A 176 0.59 6.78 16.77
C ALA A 176 0.00 5.63 15.94
N LEU A 177 -1.01 5.96 15.14
CA LEU A 177 -1.74 5.03 14.29
C LEU A 177 -1.69 5.53 12.84
N ILE A 178 -1.35 4.62 11.92
CA ILE A 178 -1.51 4.78 10.48
C ILE A 178 -2.76 3.95 10.09
N PRO A 179 -3.88 4.61 9.80
CA PRO A 179 -5.18 3.96 9.60
C PRO A 179 -5.39 3.46 8.16
N LEU A 180 -6.49 2.76 7.92
CA LEU A 180 -6.79 2.04 6.67
C LEU A 180 -6.71 2.92 5.41
N GLU A 181 -7.15 4.18 5.46
CA GLU A 181 -7.15 5.12 4.34
C GLU A 181 -5.73 5.48 3.88
N THR A 182 -4.72 5.27 4.70
CA THR A 182 -3.31 5.52 4.35
C THR A 182 -2.60 4.30 3.74
N SER A 183 -3.31 3.18 3.57
CA SER A 183 -2.79 1.95 2.97
C SER A 183 -2.17 2.20 1.59
N ALA A 184 -1.01 1.63 1.30
CA ALA A 184 -0.35 1.80 0.02
C ALA A 184 -0.87 0.82 -1.05
N LEU A 185 -2.18 0.84 -1.32
CA LEU A 185 -2.88 -0.16 -2.11
C LEU A 185 -2.25 -0.49 -3.48
N PRO A 186 -1.79 0.47 -4.32
CA PRO A 186 -1.31 0.11 -5.65
C PRO A 186 0.14 -0.42 -5.66
N SER A 187 0.78 -0.62 -4.51
CA SER A 187 2.21 -0.89 -4.42
C SER A 187 2.53 -1.98 -3.42
N THR A 188 3.54 -2.79 -3.74
CA THR A 188 4.22 -3.60 -2.73
C THR A 188 5.03 -2.65 -1.83
N SER A 189 4.89 -2.79 -0.51
CA SER A 189 5.63 -1.99 0.48
C SER A 189 6.60 -2.86 1.27
N GLU A 190 7.88 -2.52 1.25
CA GLU A 190 8.90 -3.10 2.11
C GLU A 190 9.29 -2.10 3.19
N ILE A 191 9.01 -2.43 4.44
CA ILE A 191 9.14 -1.52 5.57
C ILE A 191 10.24 -2.02 6.48
N HIS A 192 11.37 -1.33 6.49
CA HIS A 192 12.53 -1.64 7.31
C HIS A 192 12.49 -0.83 8.60
N LEU A 193 12.37 -1.51 9.74
CA LEU A 193 12.30 -0.85 11.04
C LEU A 193 13.70 -0.61 11.60
N LEU A 194 14.04 0.66 11.86
CA LEU A 194 15.36 1.06 12.34
C LEU A 194 15.45 1.13 13.87
N SER A 195 14.31 1.32 14.55
CA SER A 195 14.20 1.40 16.01
C SER A 195 12.75 1.24 16.45
N GLY A 196 12.53 1.05 17.75
CA GLY A 196 11.21 0.91 18.35
C GLY A 196 10.48 -0.35 17.91
N ILE A 197 9.17 -0.37 18.11
CA ILE A 197 8.31 -1.52 17.83
C ILE A 197 7.05 -1.06 17.09
N ARG A 198 6.71 -1.80 16.03
CA ARG A 198 5.47 -1.62 15.27
C ARG A 198 4.63 -2.89 15.27
N ILE A 199 3.32 -2.69 15.30
CA ILE A 199 2.33 -3.73 15.10
C ILE A 199 1.61 -3.43 13.79
N TYR A 200 1.37 -4.47 12.99
CA TYR A 200 0.62 -4.40 11.75
C TYR A 200 -0.61 -5.27 11.85
N LEU A 201 -1.76 -4.78 11.39
CA LEU A 201 -2.93 -5.58 11.07
C LEU A 201 -3.10 -5.48 9.55
N ILE A 202 -2.99 -6.59 8.84
CA ILE A 202 -2.99 -6.64 7.38
C ILE A 202 -4.11 -7.56 6.93
N TYR A 203 -4.97 -7.09 6.04
CA TYR A 203 -6.07 -7.88 5.51
C TYR A 203 -5.79 -8.28 4.06
N PRO A 204 -6.21 -9.48 3.61
CA PRO A 204 -6.14 -9.81 2.21
C PRO A 204 -7.18 -8.96 1.46
N PRO A 205 -6.93 -8.62 0.19
CA PRO A 205 -7.79 -7.77 -0.61
C PRO A 205 -9.04 -8.52 -1.07
N MET A 206 -9.71 -9.30 -0.22
CA MET A 206 -10.93 -10.01 -0.62
C MET A 206 -12.02 -9.02 -1.06
N PRO A 207 -12.93 -9.37 -1.99
CA PRO A 207 -13.97 -8.46 -2.46
C PRO A 207 -14.74 -7.78 -1.32
N ASN A 208 -15.10 -8.53 -0.27
CA ASN A 208 -15.75 -7.98 0.91
C ASN A 208 -14.89 -6.94 1.66
N ASN A 209 -13.60 -7.24 1.89
CA ASN A 209 -12.68 -6.31 2.55
C ASN A 209 -12.47 -5.03 1.73
N MET A 210 -12.44 -5.15 0.39
CA MET A 210 -12.29 -3.99 -0.50
C MET A 210 -13.55 -3.11 -0.52
N VAL A 211 -14.74 -3.71 -0.47
CA VAL A 211 -16.01 -2.98 -0.31
C VAL A 211 -16.06 -2.25 1.03
N LEU A 212 -15.69 -2.93 2.12
CA LEU A 212 -15.61 -2.32 3.46
C LEU A 212 -14.61 -1.16 3.49
N LEU A 213 -13.44 -1.32 2.87
CA LEU A 213 -12.43 -0.27 2.77
C LEU A 213 -12.96 0.94 1.99
N GLN A 214 -13.64 0.72 0.86
CA GLN A 214 -14.21 1.80 0.06
C GLN A 214 -15.27 2.59 0.85
N ALA A 215 -16.20 1.88 1.50
CA ALA A 215 -17.23 2.49 2.34
C ALA A 215 -16.61 3.28 3.51
N TYR A 216 -15.56 2.73 4.12
CA TYR A 216 -14.79 3.40 5.15
C TYR A 216 -14.17 4.71 4.61
N CYS A 217 -13.42 4.69 3.52
CA CYS A 217 -12.80 5.89 2.92
C CYS A 217 -13.84 6.98 2.59
N GLN A 218 -15.02 6.59 2.11
CA GLN A 218 -16.11 7.52 1.82
C GLN A 218 -16.71 8.17 3.08
N GLY A 219 -16.64 7.48 4.23
CA GLY A 219 -17.16 7.99 5.51
C GLY A 219 -16.10 8.62 6.44
N VAL A 220 -14.81 8.40 6.22
CA VAL A 220 -13.74 9.04 7.03
C VAL A 220 -13.92 10.56 7.06
N GLY A 221 -13.79 11.17 8.24
CA GLY A 221 -14.10 12.59 8.49
C GLY A 221 -15.57 12.87 8.86
N LYS A 222 -16.45 11.86 8.82
CA LYS A 222 -17.86 11.93 9.25
C LYS A 222 -18.15 11.07 10.50
N GLY A 223 -17.12 10.77 11.30
CA GLY A 223 -17.27 9.99 12.53
C GLY A 223 -17.35 8.46 12.34
N VAL A 224 -16.76 7.92 11.26
CA VAL A 224 -16.66 6.46 11.08
C VAL A 224 -15.79 5.83 12.16
N ASP A 225 -16.33 4.80 12.80
CA ASP A 225 -15.64 3.97 13.77
C ASP A 225 -14.63 3.04 13.07
N HIS A 226 -13.35 3.37 13.21
CA HIS A 226 -12.25 2.63 12.61
C HIS A 226 -12.14 1.21 13.17
N ALA A 227 -12.33 1.07 14.49
CA ALA A 227 -12.23 -0.20 15.17
C ALA A 227 -13.34 -1.15 14.70
N LYS A 228 -14.56 -0.62 14.55
CA LYS A 228 -15.69 -1.39 14.02
C LYS A 228 -15.47 -1.89 12.59
N ILE A 229 -14.86 -1.09 11.72
CA ILE A 229 -14.55 -1.55 10.35
C ILE A 229 -13.48 -2.64 10.38
N CYS A 230 -12.42 -2.46 11.17
CA CYS A 230 -11.37 -3.47 11.32
C CYS A 230 -11.93 -4.79 11.87
N SER A 231 -12.85 -4.73 12.82
CA SER A 231 -13.42 -5.91 13.49
C SER A 231 -14.42 -6.71 12.65
N VAL A 232 -14.73 -6.27 11.43
CA VAL A 232 -15.56 -7.03 10.47
C VAL A 232 -14.79 -7.40 9.19
N MET A 233 -13.54 -6.96 9.06
CA MET A 233 -12.65 -7.40 7.99
C MET A 233 -12.17 -8.83 8.26
N GLN A 234 -12.12 -9.62 7.20
CA GLN A 234 -11.94 -11.07 7.29
C GLN A 234 -10.52 -11.51 6.98
N GLU A 235 -10.10 -12.62 7.60
CA GLU A 235 -8.82 -13.31 7.37
C GLU A 235 -7.60 -12.39 7.53
N GLY A 236 -7.72 -11.38 8.40
CA GLY A 236 -6.62 -10.49 8.74
C GLY A 236 -5.49 -11.25 9.41
N ILE A 237 -4.27 -10.72 9.27
CA ILE A 237 -3.12 -11.18 10.03
C ILE A 237 -2.51 -10.06 10.87
N THR A 238 -1.88 -10.44 11.97
CA THR A 238 -1.10 -9.51 12.81
C THR A 238 0.39 -9.82 12.75
N ILE A 239 1.22 -8.78 12.66
CA ILE A 239 2.69 -8.88 12.66
C ILE A 239 3.26 -7.94 13.72
N LEU A 240 4.15 -8.46 14.58
CA LEU A 240 4.99 -7.65 15.47
C LEU A 240 6.37 -7.46 14.85
N GLN A 241 6.73 -6.22 14.56
CA GLN A 241 8.03 -5.87 13.99
C GLN A 241 8.93 -5.21 15.03
N LYS A 242 10.16 -5.73 15.13
CA LYS A 242 11.28 -5.26 15.97
C LYS A 242 12.40 -4.68 15.11
N PRO A 243 13.35 -3.92 15.69
CA PRO A 243 14.42 -3.27 14.94
C PRO A 243 15.26 -4.28 14.14
N GLY A 244 15.67 -3.89 12.93
CA GLY A 244 16.43 -4.73 12.00
C GLY A 244 15.59 -5.72 11.19
N GLN A 245 14.27 -5.78 11.44
CA GLN A 245 13.34 -6.59 10.66
C GLN A 245 12.69 -5.79 9.53
N VAL A 246 12.24 -6.52 8.51
CA VAL A 246 11.53 -6.01 7.33
C VAL A 246 10.16 -6.65 7.26
N VAL A 247 9.13 -5.83 7.10
CA VAL A 247 7.77 -6.28 6.76
C VAL A 247 7.53 -5.99 5.29
N THR A 248 7.17 -7.01 4.52
CA THR A 248 6.69 -6.85 3.14
C THR A 248 5.17 -6.97 3.14
N ILE A 249 4.50 -5.92 2.67
CA ILE A 249 3.05 -5.87 2.47
C ILE A 249 2.79 -5.93 0.96
N PRO A 250 2.09 -6.97 0.46
CA PRO A 250 1.71 -7.06 -0.93
C PRO A 250 0.75 -5.94 -1.36
N PRO A 251 0.59 -5.72 -2.67
CA PRO A 251 -0.38 -4.76 -3.19
C PRO A 251 -1.79 -5.04 -2.70
N HIS A 252 -2.59 -4.00 -2.69
CA HIS A 252 -4.03 -3.96 -2.39
C HIS A 252 -4.43 -4.45 -1.00
N CYS A 253 -3.50 -4.91 -0.17
CA CYS A 253 -3.77 -5.26 1.22
C CYS A 253 -4.12 -4.00 2.04
N PRO A 254 -5.33 -3.90 2.61
CA PRO A 254 -5.62 -2.90 3.62
C PRO A 254 -4.75 -3.16 4.85
N ALA A 255 -4.13 -2.12 5.40
CA ALA A 255 -3.24 -2.26 6.55
C ALA A 255 -3.47 -1.16 7.59
N VAL A 256 -3.39 -1.54 8.86
CA VAL A 256 -3.32 -0.64 10.01
C VAL A 256 -1.95 -0.83 10.66
N ILE A 257 -1.25 0.27 10.95
CA ILE A 257 0.07 0.22 11.59
C ILE A 257 0.02 1.01 12.89
N PHE A 258 0.38 0.37 14.00
CA PHE A 258 0.39 0.98 15.32
C PHE A 258 1.81 0.98 15.90
N ALA A 259 2.21 2.11 16.46
CA ALA A 259 3.49 2.27 17.13
C ALA A 259 3.35 1.99 18.63
N VAL A 260 3.89 0.86 19.09
CA VAL A 260 3.96 0.55 20.52
C VAL A 260 5.02 1.42 21.19
N GLU A 261 6.15 1.59 20.51
CA GLU A 261 7.22 2.49 20.90
C GLU A 261 7.42 3.55 19.82
N THR A 262 7.97 4.71 20.21
CA THR A 262 8.51 5.69 19.28
C THR A 262 9.50 5.00 18.36
N ASN A 263 9.29 5.12 17.06
CA ASN A 263 10.04 4.34 16.08
C ASN A 263 10.37 5.14 14.84
N ALA A 264 11.34 4.63 14.10
CA ALA A 264 11.71 5.13 12.78
C ALA A 264 11.82 3.99 11.79
N ALA A 265 11.32 4.19 10.57
CA ALA A 265 11.38 3.20 9.52
C ALA A 265 11.63 3.82 8.14
N VAL A 266 12.26 3.04 7.27
CA VAL A 266 12.37 3.31 5.84
C VAL A 266 11.40 2.40 5.11
N THR A 267 10.60 2.98 4.23
CA THR A 267 9.66 2.26 3.38
C THR A 267 10.08 2.36 1.93
N LEU A 268 10.23 1.22 1.27
CA LEU A 268 10.42 1.11 -0.17
C LEU A 268 9.08 0.71 -0.78
N ARG A 269 8.59 1.47 -1.75
CA ARG A 269 7.37 1.13 -2.49
C ARG A 269 7.72 0.83 -3.93
N ASN A 270 7.26 -0.31 -4.41
CA ASN A 270 7.42 -0.72 -5.80
C ASN A 270 6.05 -1.00 -6.42
N ASN A 271 5.83 -0.48 -7.63
CA ASN A 271 4.67 -0.83 -8.44
C ASN A 271 5.12 -1.86 -9.47
N CYS A 272 4.57 -3.07 -9.42
CA CYS A 272 4.94 -4.12 -10.37
C CYS A 272 4.01 -4.07 -11.59
N LYS A 273 4.52 -4.42 -12.78
CA LYS A 273 3.70 -4.48 -14.01
C LYS A 273 2.54 -5.47 -13.88
N GLY A 274 2.73 -6.55 -13.12
CA GLY A 274 1.69 -7.56 -12.83
C GLY A 274 0.46 -7.01 -12.10
N GLU A 275 0.55 -5.81 -11.52
CA GLU A 275 -0.52 -5.17 -10.73
C GLU A 275 -1.39 -4.22 -11.58
N LEU A 276 -1.07 -4.03 -12.87
CA LEU A 276 -1.81 -3.12 -13.75
C LEU A 276 -3.32 -3.44 -13.85
N PRO A 277 -3.76 -4.71 -14.00
CA PRO A 277 -5.18 -5.04 -14.04
C PRO A 277 -5.91 -4.62 -12.76
N GLN A 278 -5.35 -4.92 -11.58
CA GLN A 278 -5.96 -4.60 -10.29
C GLN A 278 -5.99 -3.09 -10.03
N ARG A 279 -4.95 -2.36 -10.43
CA ARG A 279 -4.93 -0.88 -10.33
C ARG A 279 -6.07 -0.25 -11.14
N LEU A 280 -6.43 -0.84 -12.28
CA LEU A 280 -7.59 -0.40 -13.06
C LEU A 280 -8.92 -0.80 -12.40
N GLU A 281 -9.00 -2.01 -11.84
CA GLU A 281 -10.19 -2.51 -11.14
C GLU A 281 -10.54 -1.68 -9.91
N TYR A 282 -9.53 -1.22 -9.16
CA TYR A 282 -9.70 -0.45 -7.92
C TYR A 282 -9.56 1.06 -8.09
N LEU A 283 -9.84 1.58 -9.29
CA LEU A 283 -9.70 3.00 -9.55
C LEU A 283 -10.60 3.87 -8.65
N ASP A 284 -11.87 3.49 -8.49
CA ASP A 284 -12.83 4.21 -7.64
C ASP A 284 -12.39 4.20 -6.17
N LEU A 285 -11.79 3.09 -5.73
CA LEU A 285 -11.25 2.96 -4.38
C LEU A 285 -10.03 3.87 -4.20
N LEU A 286 -9.12 3.93 -5.19
CA LEU A 286 -7.98 4.84 -5.16
C LEU A 286 -8.44 6.30 -5.04
N VAL A 287 -9.42 6.72 -5.83
CA VAL A 287 -10.02 8.06 -5.75
C VAL A 287 -10.62 8.31 -4.38
N SER A 288 -11.44 7.38 -3.88
CA SER A 288 -12.06 7.47 -2.55
C SER A 288 -11.02 7.57 -1.44
N GLN A 289 -9.93 6.82 -1.55
CA GLN A 289 -8.83 6.81 -0.60
C GLN A 289 -8.07 8.13 -0.60
N ILE A 290 -7.71 8.66 -1.77
CA ILE A 290 -7.03 9.96 -1.89
C ILE A 290 -7.90 11.05 -1.26
N ALA A 291 -9.19 11.09 -1.60
CA ALA A 291 -10.13 12.05 -1.01
C ALA A 291 -10.24 11.91 0.51
N ALA A 292 -10.24 10.68 1.05
CA ALA A 292 -10.25 10.44 2.48
C ALA A 292 -9.01 11.01 3.17
N VAL A 293 -7.82 10.71 2.65
CA VAL A 293 -6.54 11.20 3.18
C VAL A 293 -6.50 12.73 3.13
N GLN A 294 -6.83 13.34 1.99
CA GLN A 294 -6.82 14.80 1.86
C GLN A 294 -7.81 15.48 2.81
N ARG A 295 -8.98 14.88 3.05
CA ARG A 295 -9.95 15.36 4.03
C ARG A 295 -9.40 15.33 5.45
N VAL A 296 -8.76 14.22 5.87
CA VAL A 296 -8.13 14.11 7.20
C VAL A 296 -6.96 15.08 7.33
N MET A 297 -6.24 15.30 6.24
CA MET A 297 -5.13 16.24 6.19
C MET A 297 -5.57 17.71 6.17
N GLY A 298 -6.87 18.00 6.08
CA GLY A 298 -7.39 19.36 6.02
C GLY A 298 -7.14 20.07 4.68
N HIS A 299 -6.87 19.31 3.62
CA HIS A 299 -6.57 19.82 2.28
C HIS A 299 -7.50 19.23 1.20
N PRO A 300 -8.83 19.26 1.36
CA PRO A 300 -9.75 18.70 0.37
C PRO A 300 -9.57 19.30 -1.04
N GLU A 301 -9.12 20.55 -1.14
CA GLU A 301 -8.79 21.24 -2.40
C GLU A 301 -7.61 20.62 -3.17
N ALA A 302 -6.70 19.91 -2.49
CA ALA A 302 -5.57 19.24 -3.12
C ALA A 302 -5.94 17.87 -3.73
N THR A 303 -7.17 17.40 -3.52
CA THR A 303 -7.63 16.06 -3.92
C THR A 303 -7.40 15.79 -5.40
N ASP A 304 -7.87 16.68 -6.28
CA ASP A 304 -7.79 16.47 -7.72
C ASP A 304 -6.34 16.46 -8.21
N GLY A 305 -5.47 17.33 -7.69
CA GLY A 305 -4.05 17.33 -8.04
C GLY A 305 -3.33 16.03 -7.64
N VAL A 306 -3.69 15.44 -6.49
CA VAL A 306 -3.14 14.14 -6.06
C VAL A 306 -3.71 12.99 -6.90
N ILE A 307 -5.00 13.04 -7.26
CA ILE A 307 -5.61 12.07 -8.18
C ILE A 307 -4.90 12.15 -9.53
N GLU A 308 -4.78 13.34 -10.13
CA GLU A 308 -4.10 13.56 -11.40
C GLU A 308 -2.70 12.96 -11.41
N TYR A 309 -1.90 13.23 -10.37
CA TYR A 309 -0.55 12.65 -10.23
C TYR A 309 -0.55 11.12 -10.24
N LYS A 310 -1.47 10.49 -9.50
CA LYS A 310 -1.56 9.02 -9.40
C LYS A 310 -2.09 8.37 -10.68
N ILE A 311 -3.04 9.01 -11.34
CA ILE A 311 -3.56 8.58 -12.64
C ILE A 311 -2.49 8.71 -13.72
N MET A 312 -1.71 9.79 -13.72
CA MET A 312 -0.56 9.94 -14.62
C MET A 312 0.51 8.87 -14.39
N GLN A 313 0.75 8.47 -13.13
CA GLN A 313 1.65 7.35 -12.84
C GLN A 313 1.12 6.04 -13.42
N PHE A 314 -0.17 5.74 -13.26
CA PHE A 314 -0.81 4.57 -13.89
C PHE A 314 -0.74 4.61 -15.41
N TYR A 315 -1.04 5.76 -16.04
CA TYR A 315 -0.94 5.94 -17.48
C TYR A 315 0.48 5.69 -18.00
N LYS A 316 1.51 6.20 -17.31
CA LYS A 316 2.92 5.95 -17.66
C LYS A 316 3.25 4.46 -17.59
N ASP A 317 2.88 3.80 -16.50
CA ASP A 317 3.13 2.36 -16.31
C ASP A 317 2.40 1.52 -17.38
N LEU A 318 1.15 1.88 -17.68
CA LEU A 318 0.34 1.25 -18.73
C LEU A 318 0.98 1.44 -20.11
N SER A 319 1.38 2.66 -20.46
CA SER A 319 2.01 2.95 -21.76
C SER A 319 3.34 2.23 -21.93
N ALA A 320 4.14 2.12 -20.86
CA ALA A 320 5.40 1.39 -20.86
C ALA A 320 5.18 -0.11 -21.06
N PHE A 321 4.16 -0.69 -20.41
CA PHE A 321 3.82 -2.10 -20.56
C PHE A 321 3.30 -2.45 -21.95
N LEU A 322 2.28 -1.72 -22.42
CA LEU A 322 1.70 -1.94 -23.75
C LEU A 322 2.69 -1.60 -24.88
N GLY A 323 3.62 -0.67 -24.62
CA GLY A 323 4.63 -0.25 -25.57
C GLY A 323 5.91 -1.07 -25.60
N ALA A 324 6.11 -1.99 -24.65
CA ALA A 324 7.30 -2.85 -24.55
C ALA A 324 7.35 -3.86 -25.70
N VAL A 325 8.56 -4.10 -26.21
CA VAL A 325 8.86 -5.02 -27.32
C VAL A 325 9.52 -6.32 -26.83
N GLU A 326 9.94 -6.37 -25.56
CA GLU A 326 10.66 -7.49 -24.96
C GLU A 326 9.73 -8.42 -24.15
N ASP A 327 10.03 -9.73 -24.21
CA ASP A 327 9.44 -10.84 -23.44
C ASP A 327 7.98 -11.24 -23.78
N VAL A 328 7.75 -11.57 -25.06
CA VAL A 328 6.43 -11.84 -25.69
C VAL A 328 5.60 -12.93 -25.00
N LEU A 329 6.22 -14.00 -24.48
CA LEU A 329 5.51 -15.19 -23.98
C LEU A 329 5.04 -15.07 -22.52
N ALA A 330 5.75 -14.32 -21.68
CA ALA A 330 5.35 -14.11 -20.28
C ALA A 330 4.24 -13.05 -20.14
N ASP A 331 4.09 -12.17 -21.14
CA ASP A 331 3.21 -11.01 -21.12
C ASP A 331 1.79 -11.24 -21.66
N GLU A 332 1.55 -12.31 -22.43
CA GLU A 332 0.24 -12.57 -23.04
C GLU A 332 -0.87 -12.75 -21.99
N LYS A 333 -0.61 -13.56 -20.96
CA LYS A 333 -1.55 -13.76 -19.84
C LYS A 333 -1.89 -12.45 -19.12
N LEU A 334 -0.89 -11.58 -18.96
CA LEU A 334 -1.06 -10.29 -18.30
C LEU A 334 -1.86 -9.32 -19.19
N ILE A 335 -1.64 -9.32 -20.50
CA ILE A 335 -2.44 -8.54 -21.45
C ILE A 335 -3.89 -9.00 -21.47
N LEU A 336 -4.15 -10.30 -21.50
CA LEU A 336 -5.52 -10.81 -21.43
C LEU A 336 -6.19 -10.45 -20.08
N ALA A 337 -5.45 -10.52 -18.98
CA ALA A 337 -5.96 -10.07 -17.68
C ALA A 337 -6.27 -8.57 -17.67
N LEU A 338 -5.38 -7.76 -18.23
CA LEU A 338 -5.56 -6.31 -18.38
C LEU A 338 -6.74 -6.00 -19.30
N GLY A 339 -6.94 -6.73 -20.40
CA GLY A 339 -8.05 -6.55 -21.32
C GLY A 339 -9.40 -6.89 -20.66
N ARG A 340 -9.48 -7.97 -19.87
CA ARG A 340 -10.67 -8.27 -19.05
C ARG A 340 -10.95 -7.18 -18.02
N ALA A 341 -9.93 -6.67 -17.35
CA ALA A 341 -10.07 -5.55 -16.42
C ALA A 341 -10.55 -4.29 -17.16
N TRP A 342 -10.04 -4.05 -18.38
CA TRP A 342 -10.41 -2.93 -19.23
C TRP A 342 -11.86 -2.99 -19.68
N LYS A 343 -12.34 -4.16 -20.12
CA LYS A 343 -13.75 -4.37 -20.49
C LYS A 343 -14.72 -3.92 -19.38
N ARG A 344 -14.34 -4.14 -18.12
CA ARG A 344 -15.16 -3.81 -16.95
C ARG A 344 -14.99 -2.38 -16.46
N ASN A 345 -13.81 -1.79 -16.62
CA ASN A 345 -13.42 -0.56 -15.92
C ASN A 345 -12.89 0.57 -16.83
N GLY A 346 -12.76 0.35 -18.14
CA GLY A 346 -12.25 1.35 -19.08
C GLY A 346 -13.12 2.62 -19.13
N ALA A 347 -14.43 2.46 -19.02
CA ALA A 347 -15.39 3.55 -18.89
C ALA A 347 -15.13 4.41 -17.64
N LYS A 348 -14.89 3.74 -16.51
CA LYS A 348 -14.57 4.41 -15.24
C LYS A 348 -13.24 5.15 -15.32
N PHE A 349 -12.25 4.54 -15.97
CA PHE A 349 -10.98 5.21 -16.22
C PHE A 349 -11.16 6.51 -16.98
N ARG A 350 -11.90 6.47 -18.10
CA ARG A 350 -12.22 7.68 -18.87
C ARG A 350 -12.96 8.72 -18.03
N LYS A 351 -13.99 8.31 -17.28
CA LYS A 351 -14.74 9.20 -16.39
C LYS A 351 -13.82 9.88 -15.35
N VAL A 352 -12.86 9.15 -14.78
CA VAL A 352 -11.88 9.73 -13.84
C VAL A 352 -10.97 10.75 -14.53
N LEU A 353 -10.57 10.53 -15.79
CA LEU A 353 -9.82 11.54 -16.57
C LEU A 353 -10.65 12.82 -16.72
N GLU A 354 -11.90 12.68 -17.16
CA GLU A 354 -12.81 13.81 -17.41
C GLU A 354 -13.15 14.59 -16.13
N GLN A 355 -13.20 13.91 -14.98
CA GLN A 355 -13.56 14.53 -13.70
C GLN A 355 -12.39 15.19 -12.97
N HIS A 356 -11.18 14.64 -13.09
CA HIS A 356 -10.08 15.00 -12.19
C HIS A 356 -8.82 15.49 -12.92
N MET A 357 -8.82 15.58 -14.24
CA MET A 357 -7.65 16.01 -15.01
C MET A 357 -7.96 17.24 -15.86
N SER A 358 -6.91 18.02 -16.14
CA SER A 358 -7.00 19.15 -17.07
C SER A 358 -7.34 18.68 -18.48
N GLU A 359 -8.14 19.47 -19.22
CA GLU A 359 -8.66 19.15 -20.55
C GLU A 359 -7.57 18.70 -21.52
N GLY A 360 -6.47 19.45 -21.63
CA GLY A 360 -5.37 19.10 -22.54
C GLY A 360 -4.64 17.80 -22.16
N VAL A 361 -4.60 17.42 -20.88
CA VAL A 361 -4.04 16.13 -20.45
C VAL A 361 -5.02 15.00 -20.78
N THR A 362 -6.31 15.21 -20.52
CA THR A 362 -7.39 14.27 -20.86
C THR A 362 -7.40 13.96 -22.35
N GLU A 363 -7.43 14.98 -23.22
CA GLU A 363 -7.40 14.81 -24.68
C GLU A 363 -6.18 14.00 -25.13
N ARG A 364 -5.00 14.30 -24.57
CA ARG A 364 -3.77 13.57 -24.90
C ARG A 364 -3.84 12.10 -24.50
N ILE A 365 -4.36 11.77 -23.32
CA ILE A 365 -4.50 10.38 -22.87
C ILE A 365 -5.54 9.67 -23.75
N VAL A 366 -6.70 10.31 -23.97
CA VAL A 366 -7.80 9.78 -24.79
C VAL A 366 -7.34 9.44 -26.20
N ALA A 367 -6.51 10.28 -26.82
CA ALA A 367 -5.99 10.06 -28.16
C ALA A 367 -4.91 8.95 -28.24
N ASN A 368 -4.21 8.63 -27.14
CA ASN A 368 -3.05 7.73 -27.16
C ASN A 368 -3.34 6.32 -26.66
N VAL A 369 -4.29 6.13 -25.75
CA VAL A 369 -4.63 4.81 -25.20
C VAL A 369 -4.94 3.78 -26.29
N PRO A 370 -5.79 4.06 -27.30
CA PRO A 370 -6.05 3.09 -28.38
C PRO A 370 -4.81 2.75 -29.21
N LYS A 371 -3.89 3.71 -29.39
CA LYS A 371 -2.63 3.51 -30.10
C LYS A 371 -1.71 2.53 -29.34
N TRP A 372 -1.69 2.61 -28.01
CA TRP A 372 -0.93 1.68 -27.19
C TRP A 372 -1.48 0.26 -27.24
N TRP A 373 -2.81 0.11 -27.20
CA TRP A 373 -3.46 -1.19 -27.39
C TRP A 373 -3.15 -1.79 -28.76
N ARG A 374 -3.22 -0.99 -29.84
CA ARG A 374 -2.84 -1.43 -31.19
C ARG A 374 -1.40 -1.92 -31.21
N LYS A 375 -0.48 -1.15 -30.63
CA LYS A 375 0.93 -1.52 -30.57
C LYS A 375 1.13 -2.86 -29.84
N ALA A 376 0.45 -3.07 -28.71
CA ALA A 376 0.54 -4.30 -27.94
C ALA A 376 0.05 -5.53 -28.73
N VAL A 377 -1.07 -5.40 -29.44
CA VAL A 377 -1.66 -6.44 -30.30
C VAL A 377 -0.72 -6.78 -31.45
N THR A 378 -0.20 -5.78 -32.16
CA THR A 378 0.71 -5.98 -33.30
C THR A 378 2.03 -6.63 -32.88
N VAL A 379 2.67 -6.11 -31.81
CA VAL A 379 3.97 -6.63 -31.33
C VAL A 379 3.87 -8.08 -30.88
N ARG A 380 2.72 -8.49 -30.32
CA ARG A 380 2.51 -9.84 -29.79
C ARG A 380 1.74 -10.76 -30.75
N ASN A 381 1.48 -10.29 -31.97
CA ASN A 381 0.80 -11.05 -33.02
C ASN A 381 -0.53 -11.67 -32.55
N LEU A 382 -1.32 -10.91 -31.78
CA LEU A 382 -2.61 -11.38 -31.27
C LEU A 382 -3.64 -11.35 -32.39
N LYS A 383 -4.33 -12.47 -32.61
CA LYS A 383 -5.38 -12.62 -33.63
C LYS A 383 -6.78 -12.21 -33.15
N GLU A 384 -6.91 -12.04 -31.84
CA GLU A 384 -8.14 -11.69 -31.15
C GLU A 384 -7.94 -10.42 -30.33
N CYS A 385 -9.01 -9.65 -30.18
CA CYS A 385 -9.02 -8.48 -29.32
C CYS A 385 -8.82 -8.92 -27.86
N PRO A 386 -7.80 -8.46 -27.14
CA PRO A 386 -7.56 -8.88 -25.75
C PRO A 386 -8.64 -8.40 -24.76
N VAL A 387 -9.52 -7.48 -25.17
CA VAL A 387 -10.60 -6.93 -24.34
C VAL A 387 -11.88 -7.74 -24.44
N CYS A 388 -12.28 -8.16 -25.63
CA CYS A 388 -13.56 -8.86 -25.86
C CYS A 388 -13.44 -10.23 -26.55
N GLU A 389 -12.23 -10.65 -26.93
CA GLU A 389 -11.93 -11.93 -27.58
C GLU A 389 -12.54 -12.06 -28.99
N GLU A 390 -13.02 -10.97 -29.59
CA GLU A 390 -13.45 -10.95 -30.98
C GLU A 390 -12.27 -11.08 -31.94
N GLY A 391 -12.45 -11.87 -33.01
CA GLY A 391 -11.45 -12.03 -34.05
C GLY A 391 -11.22 -10.73 -34.82
N ILE A 392 -9.97 -10.25 -34.83
CA ILE A 392 -9.56 -8.99 -35.45
C ILE A 392 -8.72 -9.19 -36.72
N GLY A 393 -8.39 -10.45 -37.06
CA GLY A 393 -7.55 -10.79 -38.21
C GLY A 393 -6.11 -10.27 -38.05
N ASP A 394 -5.39 -10.19 -39.17
CA ASP A 394 -3.99 -9.72 -39.19
C ASP A 394 -3.87 -8.18 -39.40
N ASP A 395 -4.99 -7.46 -39.48
CA ASP A 395 -5.02 -6.03 -39.78
C ASP A 395 -5.07 -5.17 -38.49
N ALA A 396 -3.94 -4.51 -38.20
CA ALA A 396 -3.81 -3.62 -37.06
C ALA A 396 -4.71 -2.37 -37.13
N ASP A 397 -5.10 -1.92 -38.33
CA ASP A 397 -6.06 -0.81 -38.50
C ASP A 397 -7.50 -1.26 -38.22
N MET A 398 -7.85 -2.51 -38.54
CA MET A 398 -9.13 -3.09 -38.12
C MET A 398 -9.23 -3.19 -36.59
N PHE A 399 -8.15 -3.61 -35.90
CA PHE A 399 -8.13 -3.59 -34.44
C PHE A 399 -8.39 -2.20 -33.87
N LEU A 400 -7.71 -1.17 -34.39
CA LEU A 400 -7.84 0.19 -33.87
C LEU A 400 -9.27 0.71 -34.03
N LYS A 401 -9.91 0.45 -35.18
CA LYS A 401 -11.31 0.80 -35.42
C LYS A 401 -12.24 0.06 -34.46
N HIS A 402 -12.06 -1.25 -34.29
CA HIS A 402 -12.84 -2.06 -33.36
C HIS A 402 -12.70 -1.54 -31.92
N PHE A 403 -11.46 -1.32 -31.45
CA PHE A 403 -11.20 -0.84 -30.10
C PHE A 403 -11.84 0.53 -29.85
N TRP A 404 -11.73 1.43 -30.84
CA TRP A 404 -12.36 2.74 -30.75
C TRP A 404 -13.87 2.61 -30.60
N CYS A 405 -14.54 1.84 -31.46
CA CYS A 405 -16.01 1.71 -31.44
C CYS A 405 -16.54 0.99 -30.20
N GLU A 406 -15.95 -0.14 -29.83
CA GLU A 406 -16.53 -1.04 -28.83
C GLU A 406 -15.99 -0.82 -27.41
N HIS A 407 -14.77 -0.30 -27.26
CA HIS A 407 -14.08 -0.24 -25.97
C HIS A 407 -13.67 1.18 -25.54
N TRP A 408 -13.91 2.21 -26.38
CA TRP A 408 -13.44 3.57 -26.11
C TRP A 408 -14.46 4.69 -26.37
N ALA A 409 -15.17 4.66 -27.51
CA ALA A 409 -16.01 5.77 -27.98
C ALA A 409 -17.46 5.70 -27.49
N ARG A 410 -17.98 4.52 -27.14
CA ARG A 410 -19.36 4.37 -26.67
C ARG A 410 -19.49 4.66 -25.18
N PHE A 411 -19.85 5.89 -24.81
CA PHE A 411 -20.68 6.20 -23.63
C PHE A 411 -21.39 7.54 -23.91
N ASP A 412 -22.63 7.47 -24.38
CA ASP A 412 -23.62 8.56 -24.24
C ASP A 412 -24.10 8.65 -22.79
#